data_AF-A0A9X1LR12-F1
#
_entry.id   AF-A0A9X1LR12-F1
#
_cell.length_a   1.000
_cell.length_b   1.000
_cell.length_c   1.000
_cell.angle_alpha   90.00
_cell.angle_beta   90.00
_cell.angle_gamma   90.00
#
_symmetry.space_group_name_H-M   'P 1'
#
loop_
_entity.id
_entity.type
_entity.pdbx_description
1 polymer ?
#
loop_
_entity_poly.entity_id
_entity_poly.type
_entity_poly.pdbx_seq_one_letter_code
_entity_poly.pdbx_strand_id
1 'polypeptide(L)'
;MDIEARVTWLSKQSIGRVQLAQERSNALLADVSRWRKPEPIKTTLHCKEPPECGWYVEVDSVDPPPRLEQWGVQLGEIAHHLRSILNTTLNRIVKADGGTPAKSLQYPVAYSAAQWRGAMKRGQLRGLPERVVRAVYACQPFVWANASGTNPADNVLAVLAWLNNEDKHRMEIGGTLAGRWVEYEGRIITPDGVSVSMRPKMVFDWSLEQGTRIVDADTSPHVTADIGRTTLDMQIDVLVADEQGKTTVLEELLEEIWSGFQQAQVTMMVAWADVDVDLNRFAGATDFQQGSAFGRAAVDAVVGNGAWDNDFVRRQMKSPPGLGSEVEGDDGHHEDWKFEADDGLRGDASAVRGVEWASLRGVRDAHALPRTWRGEAD
;
A
#
# COMPACT_ATOMS: atom_id res chain seq x y z
N MET A 1 1.63 -34.20 0.21
CA MET A 1 0.65 -33.13 0.43
C MET A 1 0.51 -32.43 -0.90
N ASP A 2 -0.67 -32.43 -1.49
CA ASP A 2 -0.94 -31.66 -2.71
C ASP A 2 -0.81 -30.14 -2.44
N ILE A 3 -0.90 -29.34 -3.52
CA ILE A 3 -0.76 -27.88 -3.47
C ILE A 3 -1.79 -27.27 -2.52
N GLU A 4 -3.06 -27.67 -2.64
CA GLU A 4 -4.17 -27.12 -1.84
C GLU A 4 -3.97 -27.39 -0.34
N ALA A 5 -3.58 -28.60 0.02
CA ALA A 5 -3.33 -29.00 1.40
C ALA A 5 -2.13 -28.26 1.99
N ARG A 6 -1.08 -27.96 1.21
CA ARG A 6 0.07 -27.13 1.65
C ARG A 6 -0.34 -25.70 1.91
N VAL A 7 -1.03 -25.07 0.96
CA VAL A 7 -1.55 -23.70 1.11
C VAL A 7 -2.45 -23.62 2.33
N THR A 8 -3.43 -24.53 2.44
CA THR A 8 -4.37 -24.58 3.56
C THR A 8 -3.66 -24.76 4.90
N TRP A 9 -2.67 -25.64 4.97
CA TRP A 9 -1.89 -25.85 6.18
C TRP A 9 -1.17 -24.57 6.61
N LEU A 10 -0.48 -23.90 5.68
CA LEU A 10 0.30 -22.69 5.97
C LEU A 10 -0.60 -21.49 6.30
N SER A 11 -1.76 -21.36 5.64
CA SER A 11 -2.80 -20.36 5.99
C SER A 11 -3.25 -20.54 7.43
N LYS A 12 -3.59 -21.78 7.83
CA LYS A 12 -4.00 -22.09 9.21
C LYS A 12 -2.92 -21.75 10.25
N GLN A 13 -1.63 -21.81 9.90
CA GLN A 13 -0.55 -21.42 10.81
C GLN A 13 -0.45 -19.91 11.05
N SER A 14 -0.97 -19.08 10.14
CA SER A 14 -0.84 -17.61 10.19
C SER A 14 -2.15 -16.90 10.51
N ILE A 15 -3.30 -17.55 10.30
CA ILE A 15 -4.63 -16.93 10.37
C ILE A 15 -4.90 -16.17 11.68
N GLY A 16 -4.55 -16.74 12.83
CA GLY A 16 -4.79 -16.06 14.12
C GLY A 16 -3.99 -14.76 14.29
N ARG A 17 -2.78 -14.69 13.72
CA ARG A 17 -1.98 -13.45 13.74
C ARG A 17 -2.47 -12.43 12.71
N VAL A 18 -2.92 -12.91 11.56
CA VAL A 18 -3.56 -12.07 10.53
C VAL A 18 -4.83 -11.45 11.09
N GLN A 19 -5.69 -12.24 11.75
CA GLN A 19 -6.89 -11.76 12.42
C GLN A 19 -6.58 -10.70 13.48
N LEU A 20 -5.58 -10.94 14.34
CA LEU A 20 -5.16 -9.95 15.33
C LEU A 20 -4.71 -8.62 14.68
N ALA A 21 -3.90 -8.67 13.62
CA ALA A 21 -3.49 -7.47 12.91
C ALA A 21 -4.69 -6.74 12.28
N GLN A 22 -5.67 -7.49 11.76
CA GLN A 22 -6.89 -6.95 11.17
C GLN A 22 -7.78 -6.28 12.24
N GLU A 23 -7.97 -6.93 13.38
CA GLU A 23 -8.72 -6.39 14.52
C GLU A 23 -8.11 -5.06 15.00
N ARG A 24 -6.78 -4.99 15.09
CA ARG A 24 -6.06 -3.75 15.43
C ARG A 24 -6.24 -2.66 14.37
N SER A 25 -6.18 -3.02 13.09
CA SER A 25 -6.43 -2.08 11.99
C SER A 25 -7.86 -1.52 12.08
N ASN A 26 -8.85 -2.39 12.28
CA ASN A 26 -10.24 -2.00 12.44
C ASN A 26 -10.45 -1.12 13.68
N ALA A 27 -9.78 -1.42 14.79
CA ALA A 27 -9.86 -0.63 16.02
C ALA A 27 -9.28 0.79 15.81
N LEU A 28 -8.13 0.91 15.14
CA LEU A 28 -7.53 2.19 14.79
C LEU A 28 -8.46 3.02 13.89
N LEU A 29 -8.97 2.43 12.81
CA LEU A 29 -9.91 3.09 11.89
C LEU A 29 -11.20 3.51 12.61
N ALA A 30 -11.70 2.68 13.51
CA ALA A 30 -12.88 2.99 14.32
C ALA A 30 -12.60 4.12 15.31
N ASP A 31 -11.40 4.24 15.87
CA ASP A 31 -11.03 5.33 16.79
C ASP A 31 -10.91 6.66 16.06
N VAL A 32 -10.25 6.69 14.89
CA VAL A 32 -10.20 7.86 14.00
C VAL A 32 -11.61 8.27 13.56
N SER A 33 -12.42 7.31 13.14
CA SER A 33 -13.81 7.56 12.75
C SER A 33 -14.67 8.05 13.91
N ARG A 34 -14.45 7.53 15.11
CA ARG A 34 -15.15 7.98 16.33
C ARG A 34 -14.79 9.41 16.65
N TRP A 35 -13.53 9.80 16.53
CA TRP A 35 -13.13 11.20 16.70
C TRP A 35 -13.82 12.10 15.67
N ARG A 36 -13.96 11.69 14.41
CA ARG A 36 -14.63 12.52 13.37
C ARG A 36 -16.15 12.73 13.56
N LYS A 37 -16.87 11.77 14.18
CA LYS A 37 -18.36 11.71 14.14
C LYS A 37 -19.15 12.61 15.11
N PRO A 38 -18.65 13.07 16.28
CA PRO A 38 -19.44 13.89 17.20
C PRO A 38 -19.33 15.41 16.97
N GLU A 39 -18.91 15.89 15.80
CA GLU A 39 -18.47 17.29 15.61
C GLU A 39 -17.42 17.65 16.68
N PRO A 40 -16.25 16.96 16.67
CA PRO A 40 -15.24 17.13 17.71
C PRO A 40 -14.70 18.56 17.80
N ILE A 41 -14.89 19.38 16.76
CA ILE A 41 -14.40 20.74 16.65
C ILE A 41 -15.61 21.68 16.77
N LYS A 42 -15.56 22.59 17.76
CA LYS A 42 -16.47 23.73 17.83
C LYS A 42 -15.77 24.94 17.25
N THR A 43 -16.47 25.67 16.39
CA THR A 43 -15.92 26.81 15.67
C THR A 43 -16.87 27.99 15.66
N THR A 44 -16.28 29.19 15.66
CA THR A 44 -17.00 30.45 15.47
C THR A 44 -16.55 31.10 14.17
N LEU A 45 -17.50 31.68 13.44
CA LEU A 45 -17.24 32.43 12.21
C LEU A 45 -17.16 33.92 12.52
N HIS A 46 -16.10 34.59 12.07
CA HIS A 46 -15.85 36.00 12.31
C HIS A 46 -15.66 36.76 11.00
N CYS A 47 -16.31 37.92 10.86
CA CYS A 47 -15.94 38.92 9.86
C CYS A 47 -14.69 39.68 10.33
N LYS A 48 -13.74 39.93 9.42
CA LYS A 48 -12.58 40.76 9.73
C LYS A 48 -13.00 42.23 9.85
N GLU A 49 -12.36 42.97 10.75
CA GLU A 49 -12.60 44.39 10.88
C GLU A 49 -11.87 45.17 9.77
N PRO A 50 -12.48 46.24 9.22
CA PRO A 50 -11.79 47.13 8.29
C PRO A 50 -10.48 47.68 8.90
N PRO A 51 -9.38 47.80 8.13
CA PRO A 51 -9.31 47.70 6.67
C PRO A 51 -9.13 46.29 6.12
N GLU A 52 -9.06 45.26 6.97
CA GLU A 52 -8.91 43.88 6.51
C GLU A 52 -10.21 43.41 5.81
N CYS A 53 -10.06 42.80 4.64
CA CYS A 53 -11.18 42.27 3.86
C CYS A 53 -11.29 40.77 4.06
N GLY A 54 -12.40 40.30 4.62
CA GLY A 54 -12.77 38.89 4.59
C GLY A 54 -13.33 38.38 5.91
N TRP A 55 -13.13 37.09 6.14
CA TRP A 55 -13.66 36.39 7.30
C TRP A 55 -12.71 35.28 7.71
N TYR A 56 -12.88 34.74 8.90
CA TYR A 56 -12.15 33.56 9.35
C TYR A 56 -13.04 32.68 10.22
N VAL A 57 -12.71 31.39 10.24
CA VAL A 57 -13.30 30.41 11.16
C VAL A 57 -12.27 30.16 12.25
N GLU A 58 -12.62 30.48 13.49
CA GLU A 58 -11.80 30.26 14.68
C GLU A 58 -12.20 28.94 15.36
N VAL A 59 -11.22 28.21 15.88
CA VAL A 59 -11.45 27.01 16.70
C VAL A 59 -11.75 27.42 18.13
N ASP A 60 -12.98 27.19 18.60
CA ASP A 60 -13.37 27.46 19.98
C ASP A 60 -12.84 26.38 20.93
N SER A 61 -12.98 25.11 20.53
CA SER A 61 -12.55 23.95 21.30
C SER A 61 -12.51 22.68 20.44
N VAL A 62 -11.73 21.70 20.89
CA VAL A 62 -11.68 20.35 20.32
C VAL A 62 -11.87 19.33 21.44
N ASP A 63 -13.01 18.64 21.45
CA ASP A 63 -13.34 17.66 22.49
C ASP A 63 -13.98 16.38 21.92
N PRO A 64 -13.32 15.21 22.06
CA PRO A 64 -11.98 15.01 22.60
C PRO A 64 -10.88 15.48 21.61
N PRO A 65 -9.67 15.82 22.10
CA PRO A 65 -8.54 16.12 21.22
C PRO A 65 -8.16 14.90 20.36
N PRO A 66 -7.64 15.12 19.13
CA PRO A 66 -7.19 14.04 18.26
C PRO A 66 -6.03 13.28 18.92
N ARG A 67 -6.10 11.95 18.92
CA ARG A 67 -5.14 11.09 19.61
C ARG A 67 -3.97 10.71 18.68
N LEU A 68 -3.38 11.70 18.01
CA LEU A 68 -2.42 11.50 16.90
C LEU A 68 -1.25 10.57 17.26
N GLU A 69 -0.61 10.80 18.41
CA GLU A 69 0.48 9.95 18.92
C GLU A 69 0.04 8.50 19.10
N GLN A 70 -1.16 8.29 19.63
CA GLN A 70 -1.68 6.96 19.97
C GLN A 70 -2.17 6.22 18.73
N TRP A 71 -2.62 6.94 17.70
CA TRP A 71 -2.86 6.38 16.37
C TRP A 71 -1.56 5.95 15.70
N GLY A 72 -0.50 6.75 15.87
CA GLY A 72 0.86 6.43 15.48
C GLY A 72 1.38 5.12 16.07
N VAL A 73 1.25 4.97 17.39
CA VAL A 73 1.63 3.73 18.11
C VAL A 73 0.84 2.53 17.57
N GLN A 74 -0.48 2.66 17.40
CA GLN A 74 -1.31 1.58 16.86
C GLN A 74 -0.89 1.18 15.44
N LEU A 75 -0.54 2.15 14.59
CA LEU A 75 -0.01 1.90 13.25
C LEU A 75 1.32 1.14 13.29
N GLY A 76 2.24 1.53 14.18
CA GLY A 76 3.50 0.83 14.44
C GLY A 76 3.28 -0.62 14.85
N GLU A 77 2.37 -0.87 15.80
CA GLU A 77 2.02 -2.22 16.24
C GLU A 77 1.44 -3.09 15.11
N ILE A 78 0.59 -2.52 14.25
CA ILE A 78 0.04 -3.20 13.07
C ILE A 78 1.19 -3.59 12.13
N ALA A 79 2.04 -2.63 11.76
CA ALA A 79 3.19 -2.88 10.89
C ALA A 79 4.13 -3.95 11.46
N HIS A 80 4.38 -3.91 12.77
CA HIS A 80 5.14 -4.92 13.49
C HIS A 80 4.52 -6.31 13.34
N HIS A 81 3.21 -6.44 13.57
CA HIS A 81 2.50 -7.72 13.45
C HIS A 81 2.57 -8.28 12.03
N LEU A 82 2.28 -7.46 11.01
CA LEU A 82 2.37 -7.87 9.61
C LEU A 82 3.79 -8.35 9.27
N ARG A 83 4.81 -7.62 9.70
CA ARG A 83 6.21 -7.98 9.47
C ARG A 83 6.61 -9.27 10.18
N SER A 84 6.12 -9.45 11.41
CA SER A 84 6.32 -10.66 12.22
C SER A 84 5.69 -11.87 11.55
N ILE A 85 4.50 -11.73 10.95
CA ILE A 85 3.83 -12.81 10.21
C ILE A 85 4.73 -13.30 9.07
N LEU A 86 5.27 -12.40 8.24
CA LEU A 86 6.20 -12.78 7.14
C LEU A 86 7.38 -13.60 7.66
N ASN A 87 8.02 -13.16 8.76
CA ASN A 87 9.13 -13.88 9.37
C ASN A 87 8.71 -15.26 9.90
N THR A 88 7.54 -15.36 10.56
CA THR A 88 7.05 -16.64 11.06
C THR A 88 6.65 -17.60 9.95
N THR A 89 6.13 -17.12 8.82
CA THR A 89 5.84 -17.93 7.64
C THR A 89 7.10 -18.64 7.13
N LEU A 90 8.23 -17.94 7.03
CA LEU A 90 9.51 -18.56 6.66
C LEU A 90 9.93 -19.65 7.64
N ASN A 91 9.81 -19.39 8.95
CA ASN A 91 10.10 -20.38 9.98
C ASN A 91 9.22 -21.63 9.86
N ARG A 92 7.94 -21.47 9.52
CA ARG A 92 6.99 -22.57 9.34
C ARG A 92 7.34 -23.40 8.11
N ILE A 93 7.72 -22.76 7.01
CA ILE A 93 8.18 -23.44 5.79
C ILE A 93 9.40 -24.32 6.09
N VAL A 94 10.45 -23.77 6.71
CA VAL A 94 11.67 -24.54 7.04
C VAL A 94 11.35 -25.75 7.92
N LYS A 95 10.50 -25.57 8.94
CA LYS A 95 10.09 -26.68 9.82
C LYS A 95 9.25 -27.74 9.11
N ALA A 96 8.35 -27.33 8.22
CA ALA A 96 7.50 -28.24 7.45
C ALA A 96 8.32 -29.13 6.50
N ASP A 97 9.44 -28.62 5.98
CA ASP A 97 10.38 -29.35 5.15
C ASP A 97 11.43 -30.13 5.98
N GLY A 98 11.22 -30.28 7.29
CA GLY A 98 12.10 -31.05 8.20
C GLY A 98 13.40 -30.34 8.59
N GLY A 99 13.57 -29.08 8.22
CA GLY A 99 14.73 -28.26 8.57
C GLY A 99 14.63 -27.63 9.96
N THR A 100 15.76 -27.09 10.43
CA THR A 100 15.82 -26.22 11.63
C THR A 100 16.00 -24.77 11.20
N PRO A 101 15.07 -23.86 11.52
CA PRO A 101 15.23 -22.45 11.17
C PRO A 101 16.49 -21.83 11.75
N ALA A 102 17.25 -21.11 10.93
CA ALA A 102 18.41 -20.36 11.39
C ALA A 102 17.98 -19.22 12.31
N LYS A 103 18.80 -18.86 13.31
CA LYS A 103 18.54 -17.69 14.17
C LYS A 103 18.45 -16.38 13.39
N SER A 104 19.13 -16.29 12.25
CA SER A 104 19.12 -15.13 11.35
C SER A 104 17.95 -15.13 10.37
N LEU A 105 17.14 -16.20 10.31
CA LEU A 105 16.04 -16.37 9.37
C LEU A 105 15.00 -15.26 9.58
N GLN A 106 14.86 -14.41 8.56
CA GLN A 106 13.90 -13.32 8.54
C GLN A 106 13.62 -12.96 7.09
N TYR A 107 12.41 -12.51 6.80
CA TYR A 107 12.05 -12.01 5.49
C TYR A 107 12.84 -10.72 5.25
N PRO A 108 13.69 -10.59 4.23
CA PRO A 108 14.39 -9.36 3.91
C PRO A 108 13.45 -8.36 3.20
N VAL A 109 13.69 -7.07 3.42
CA VAL A 109 13.17 -6.00 2.56
C VAL A 109 14.37 -5.19 2.09
N ALA A 110 14.71 -5.34 0.81
CA ALA A 110 15.88 -4.75 0.20
C ALA A 110 15.47 -3.64 -0.78
N TYR A 111 16.11 -2.48 -0.62
CA TYR A 111 15.98 -1.30 -1.49
C TYR A 111 17.03 -1.32 -2.62
N SER A 112 17.96 -2.27 -2.59
CA SER A 112 18.96 -2.47 -3.64
C SER A 112 19.44 -3.91 -3.71
N ALA A 113 20.00 -4.29 -4.88
CA ALA A 113 20.67 -5.58 -5.06
C ALA A 113 21.85 -5.79 -4.09
N ALA A 114 22.52 -4.72 -3.65
CA ALA A 114 23.59 -4.80 -2.66
C ALA A 114 23.06 -5.20 -1.27
N GLN A 115 21.96 -4.58 -0.82
CA GLN A 115 21.31 -4.94 0.43
C GLN A 115 20.77 -6.38 0.40
N TRP A 116 20.20 -6.81 -0.73
CA TRP A 116 19.77 -8.20 -0.93
C TRP A 116 20.93 -9.19 -0.76
N ARG A 117 22.07 -8.96 -1.43
CA ARG A 117 23.27 -9.80 -1.25
C ARG A 117 23.74 -9.80 0.21
N GLY A 118 23.67 -8.66 0.90
CA GLY A 118 23.97 -8.57 2.32
C GLY A 118 23.04 -9.44 3.18
N ALA A 119 21.74 -9.44 2.88
CA ALA A 119 20.76 -10.31 3.53
C ALA A 119 21.08 -11.80 3.32
N MET A 120 21.44 -12.20 2.09
CA MET A 120 21.80 -13.59 1.78
C MET A 120 23.06 -14.02 2.54
N LYS A 121 24.09 -13.16 2.57
CA LYS A 121 25.33 -13.41 3.33
C LYS A 121 25.09 -13.58 4.84
N ARG A 122 24.13 -12.84 5.41
CA ARG A 122 23.71 -13.02 6.82
C ARG A 122 22.86 -14.27 7.06
N GLY A 123 22.54 -15.03 6.02
CA GLY A 123 21.73 -16.24 6.10
C GLY A 123 20.26 -15.97 6.38
N GLN A 124 19.73 -14.79 6.01
CA GLN A 124 18.34 -14.41 6.31
C GLN A 124 17.29 -15.33 5.67
N LEU A 125 17.67 -16.07 4.62
CA LEU A 125 16.81 -17.05 3.94
C LEU A 125 17.39 -18.47 3.97
N ARG A 126 18.35 -18.74 4.87
CA ARG A 126 19.03 -20.04 4.93
C ARG A 126 18.05 -21.16 5.33
N GLY A 127 18.08 -22.24 4.55
CA GLY A 127 17.27 -23.45 4.79
C GLY A 127 15.89 -23.43 4.12
N LEU A 128 15.55 -22.36 3.40
CA LEU A 128 14.35 -22.32 2.56
C LEU A 128 14.60 -23.00 1.21
N PRO A 129 13.56 -23.62 0.60
CA PRO A 129 13.65 -24.07 -0.78
C PRO A 129 13.92 -22.92 -1.75
N GLU A 130 14.68 -23.20 -2.80
CA GLU A 130 15.09 -22.20 -3.79
C GLU A 130 13.90 -21.41 -4.36
N ARG A 131 12.81 -22.09 -4.74
CA ARG A 131 11.60 -21.45 -5.26
C ARG A 131 11.01 -20.39 -4.32
N VAL A 132 11.07 -20.61 -3.00
CA VAL A 132 10.63 -19.63 -2.00
C VAL A 132 11.60 -18.45 -1.94
N VAL A 133 12.91 -18.71 -2.01
CA VAL A 133 13.93 -17.64 -2.05
C VAL A 133 13.73 -16.74 -3.29
N ARG A 134 13.48 -17.35 -4.45
CA ARG A 134 13.18 -16.63 -5.70
C ARG A 134 11.89 -15.83 -5.62
N ALA A 135 10.85 -16.39 -5.02
CA ALA A 135 9.58 -15.69 -4.79
C ALA A 135 9.76 -14.47 -3.87
N VAL A 136 10.51 -14.62 -2.77
CA VAL A 136 10.85 -13.49 -1.88
C VAL A 136 11.67 -12.43 -2.63
N TYR A 137 12.61 -12.82 -3.50
CA TYR A 137 13.36 -11.90 -4.35
C TYR A 137 12.44 -11.09 -5.27
N ALA A 138 11.51 -11.75 -5.96
CA ALA A 138 10.60 -11.10 -6.91
C ALA A 138 9.74 -10.00 -6.26
N CYS A 139 9.40 -10.18 -4.98
CA CYS A 139 8.66 -9.18 -4.21
C CYS A 139 9.52 -8.00 -3.70
N GLN A 140 10.85 -7.99 -3.89
CA GLN A 140 11.67 -6.96 -3.26
C GLN A 140 11.48 -5.58 -3.90
N PRO A 141 11.47 -4.50 -3.10
CA PRO A 141 11.31 -3.14 -3.60
C PRO A 141 12.20 -2.76 -4.79
N PHE A 142 13.48 -3.14 -4.77
CA PHE A 142 14.41 -2.80 -5.85
C PHE A 142 14.11 -3.52 -7.17
N VAL A 143 13.51 -4.70 -7.11
CA VAL A 143 13.13 -5.47 -8.31
C VAL A 143 11.94 -4.79 -8.98
N TRP A 144 10.97 -4.34 -8.17
CA TRP A 144 9.82 -3.61 -8.69
C TRP A 144 10.21 -2.25 -9.28
N ALA A 145 11.11 -1.53 -8.62
CA ALA A 145 11.65 -0.26 -9.10
C ALA A 145 12.36 -0.40 -10.45
N ASN A 146 13.17 -1.44 -10.65
CA ASN A 146 13.82 -1.69 -11.94
C ASN A 146 12.81 -1.89 -13.08
N ALA A 147 11.71 -2.60 -12.79
CA ALA A 147 10.69 -2.92 -13.80
C ALA A 147 9.77 -1.72 -14.12
N SER A 148 9.49 -0.86 -13.14
CA SER A 148 8.51 0.23 -13.27
C SER A 148 9.13 1.62 -13.42
N GLY A 149 10.43 1.77 -13.13
CA GLY A 149 11.13 3.06 -13.10
C GLY A 149 10.84 3.92 -11.87
N THR A 150 10.12 3.40 -10.87
CA THR A 150 9.80 4.13 -9.63
C THR A 150 10.93 4.08 -8.61
N ASN A 151 10.86 4.90 -7.56
CA ASN A 151 11.77 4.80 -6.43
C ASN A 151 11.48 3.51 -5.62
N PRO A 152 12.47 2.67 -5.27
CA PRO A 152 12.27 1.50 -4.41
C PRO A 152 11.63 1.84 -3.06
N ALA A 153 11.89 3.04 -2.52
CA ALA A 153 11.32 3.44 -1.24
C ALA A 153 9.80 3.68 -1.27
N ASP A 154 9.24 4.00 -2.45
CA ASP A 154 7.78 4.10 -2.64
C ASP A 154 7.08 2.73 -2.64
N ASN A 155 7.83 1.63 -2.67
CA ASN A 155 7.23 0.31 -2.65
C ASN A 155 6.58 0.04 -1.28
N VAL A 156 5.38 -0.52 -1.29
CA VAL A 156 4.61 -0.81 -0.08
C VAL A 156 5.37 -1.67 0.94
N LEU A 157 6.19 -2.64 0.51
CA LEU A 157 6.99 -3.43 1.45
C LEU A 157 8.14 -2.63 2.08
N ALA A 158 8.67 -1.64 1.36
CA ALA A 158 9.61 -0.68 1.91
C ALA A 158 8.92 0.17 2.99
N VAL A 159 7.73 0.71 2.70
CA VAL A 159 6.92 1.46 3.67
C VAL A 159 6.63 0.62 4.92
N LEU A 160 6.20 -0.63 4.76
CA LEU A 160 5.99 -1.57 5.88
C LEU A 160 7.27 -1.80 6.69
N ALA A 161 8.42 -1.94 6.03
CA ALA A 161 9.70 -2.11 6.72
C ALA A 161 10.14 -0.85 7.47
N TRP A 162 9.91 0.32 6.89
CA TRP A 162 10.14 1.61 7.50
C TRP A 162 9.27 1.78 8.76
N LEU A 163 7.94 1.62 8.66
CA LEU A 163 7.03 1.71 9.81
C LEU A 163 7.46 0.80 10.97
N ASN A 164 7.76 -0.47 10.68
CA ASN A 164 8.23 -1.41 11.70
C ASN A 164 9.61 -1.03 12.29
N ASN A 165 10.45 -0.30 11.56
CA ASN A 165 11.76 0.12 12.07
C ASN A 165 11.64 1.40 12.89
N GLU A 166 10.83 2.36 12.46
CA GLU A 166 10.51 3.58 13.22
C GLU A 166 9.91 3.21 14.57
N ASP A 167 8.89 2.35 14.60
CA ASP A 167 8.28 1.81 15.83
C ASP A 167 9.31 1.24 16.83
N LYS A 168 10.40 0.63 16.33
CA LYS A 168 11.43 0.01 17.19
C LYS A 168 12.50 0.98 17.67
N HIS A 169 12.75 2.06 16.95
CA HIS A 169 13.99 2.84 17.08
C HIS A 169 13.75 4.32 17.32
N ARG A 170 12.58 4.86 16.99
CA ARG A 170 12.33 6.29 16.98
C ARG A 170 10.98 6.59 17.62
N MET A 171 10.97 7.68 18.39
CA MET A 171 9.78 8.18 19.06
C MET A 171 8.75 8.58 18.00
N GLU A 172 7.53 8.04 18.16
CA GLU A 172 6.26 8.47 17.58
C GLU A 172 6.20 8.54 16.04
N ILE A 173 5.56 7.53 15.43
CA ILE A 173 4.98 7.68 14.09
C ILE A 173 3.91 8.77 14.19
N GLY A 174 4.29 10.03 14.01
CA GLY A 174 3.40 11.17 14.19
C GLY A 174 2.37 11.25 13.06
N GLY A 175 1.10 11.44 13.44
CA GLY A 175 0.07 11.91 12.51
C GLY A 175 0.05 13.44 12.48
N THR A 176 -0.22 14.02 11.33
CA THR A 176 -0.65 15.42 11.20
C THR A 176 -2.06 15.49 10.67
N LEU A 177 -2.77 16.58 10.93
CA LEU A 177 -4.09 16.80 10.35
C LEU A 177 -3.97 17.63 9.08
N ALA A 178 -4.79 17.32 8.09
CA ALA A 178 -4.92 18.14 6.89
C ALA A 178 -6.32 18.04 6.30
N GLY A 179 -6.75 19.10 5.61
CA GLY A 179 -7.97 19.08 4.82
C GLY A 179 -7.82 18.16 3.61
N ARG A 180 -8.72 17.18 3.45
CA ARG A 180 -8.86 16.35 2.25
C ARG A 180 -9.48 17.14 1.11
N TRP A 181 -10.55 17.85 1.42
CA TRP A 181 -11.25 18.74 0.51
C TRP A 181 -11.96 19.84 1.30
N VAL A 182 -12.11 20.98 0.66
CA VAL A 182 -12.81 22.15 1.17
C VAL A 182 -13.70 22.66 0.05
N GLU A 183 -15.01 22.65 0.27
CA GLU A 183 -15.98 23.26 -0.63
C GLU A 183 -16.57 24.49 0.02
N TYR A 184 -16.56 25.60 -0.72
CA TYR A 184 -17.12 26.86 -0.30
C TYR A 184 -18.12 27.34 -1.34
N GLU A 185 -19.33 27.59 -0.88
CA GLU A 185 -20.35 28.33 -1.61
C GLU A 185 -20.89 29.40 -0.67
N GLY A 186 -20.57 30.66 -0.95
CA GLY A 186 -20.98 31.75 -0.07
C GLY A 186 -21.06 33.10 -0.76
N ARG A 187 -21.83 33.97 -0.13
CA ARG A 187 -21.95 35.38 -0.51
C ARG A 187 -21.55 36.22 0.69
N ILE A 188 -20.80 37.27 0.44
CA ILE A 188 -20.56 38.29 1.45
C ILE A 188 -21.58 39.42 1.29
N ILE A 189 -21.82 40.14 2.38
CA ILE A 189 -22.58 41.38 2.40
C ILE A 189 -21.58 42.50 2.68
N THR A 190 -21.47 43.45 1.77
CA THR A 190 -20.60 44.61 1.92
C THR A 190 -21.23 45.67 2.85
N PRO A 191 -20.48 46.67 3.35
CA PRO A 191 -21.01 47.68 4.27
C PRO A 191 -22.20 48.51 3.73
N ASP A 192 -22.36 48.58 2.41
CA ASP A 192 -23.49 49.21 1.72
C ASP A 192 -24.71 48.26 1.55
N GLY A 193 -24.65 47.06 2.12
CA GLY A 193 -25.72 46.06 2.08
C GLY A 193 -25.78 45.26 0.78
N VAL A 194 -24.79 45.38 -0.11
CA VAL A 194 -24.77 44.65 -1.38
C VAL A 194 -24.29 43.21 -1.16
N SER A 195 -25.08 42.25 -1.65
CA SER A 195 -24.68 40.84 -1.64
C SER A 195 -23.78 40.54 -2.84
N VAL A 196 -22.53 40.14 -2.57
CA VAL A 196 -21.53 39.84 -3.59
C VAL A 196 -21.15 38.37 -3.53
N SER A 197 -21.29 37.68 -4.67
CA SER A 197 -20.79 36.31 -4.84
C SER A 197 -19.34 36.37 -5.29
N MET A 198 -18.43 35.76 -4.53
CA MET A 198 -17.02 35.66 -4.90
C MET A 198 -16.37 34.41 -4.32
N ARG A 199 -15.23 34.02 -4.88
CA ARG A 199 -14.36 32.99 -4.32
C ARG A 199 -13.21 33.68 -3.57
N PRO A 200 -13.21 33.69 -2.23
CA PRO A 200 -12.12 34.29 -1.49
C PRO A 200 -10.83 33.48 -1.66
N LYS A 201 -9.69 34.14 -1.45
CA LYS A 201 -8.41 33.44 -1.29
C LYS A 201 -8.36 32.87 0.13
N MET A 202 -8.33 31.55 0.26
CA MET A 202 -8.33 30.87 1.55
C MET A 202 -6.92 30.41 1.94
N VAL A 203 -6.60 30.57 3.22
CA VAL A 203 -5.44 29.98 3.91
C VAL A 203 -5.98 29.07 5.01
N PHE A 204 -5.29 27.96 5.25
CA PHE A 204 -5.73 26.94 6.22
C PHE A 204 -4.65 26.70 7.27
N ASP A 205 -5.07 26.53 8.52
CA ASP A 205 -4.22 26.10 9.65
C ASP A 205 -4.85 24.90 10.34
N TRP A 206 -4.19 23.74 10.24
CA TRP A 206 -4.72 22.46 10.73
C TRP A 206 -4.23 22.09 12.13
N SER A 207 -3.64 23.02 12.89
CA SER A 207 -3.19 22.76 14.27
C SER A 207 -4.34 22.38 15.22
N LEU A 208 -5.55 22.85 14.93
CA LEU A 208 -6.74 22.71 15.78
C LEU A 208 -6.54 23.21 17.24
N GLU A 209 -5.58 24.10 17.46
CA GLU A 209 -5.42 24.76 18.76
C GLU A 209 -6.57 25.76 18.98
N GLN A 210 -6.95 25.97 20.24
CA GLN A 210 -7.96 26.97 20.58
C GLN A 210 -7.50 28.37 20.14
N GLY A 211 -8.37 29.11 19.44
CA GLY A 211 -8.06 30.43 18.87
C GLY A 211 -7.38 30.37 17.50
N THR A 212 -7.04 29.19 16.98
CA THR A 212 -6.50 29.06 15.62
C THR A 212 -7.57 29.41 14.59
N ARG A 213 -7.17 30.20 13.58
CA ARG A 213 -7.97 30.44 12.37
C ARG A 213 -7.84 29.27 11.41
N ILE A 214 -8.66 28.24 11.59
CA ILE A 214 -8.62 27.02 10.75
C ILE A 214 -8.86 27.35 9.27
N VAL A 215 -9.67 28.38 9.00
CA VAL A 215 -9.81 28.99 7.68
C VAL A 215 -9.67 30.50 7.82
N ASP A 216 -8.79 31.10 7.04
CA ASP A 216 -8.67 32.55 6.90
C ASP A 216 -8.93 32.92 5.43
N ALA A 217 -10.05 33.59 5.18
CA ALA A 217 -10.52 33.96 3.86
C ALA A 217 -10.27 35.45 3.59
N ASP A 218 -9.64 35.75 2.46
CA ASP A 218 -9.41 37.11 1.95
C ASP A 218 -10.36 37.41 0.79
N THR A 219 -11.20 38.44 0.98
CA THR A 219 -12.22 38.89 0.02
C THR A 219 -11.83 40.17 -0.70
N SER A 220 -10.57 40.60 -0.60
CA SER A 220 -10.09 41.84 -1.20
C SER A 220 -10.44 41.93 -2.69
N PRO A 221 -10.91 43.10 -3.18
CA PRO A 221 -10.95 44.39 -2.48
C PRO A 221 -12.23 44.66 -1.67
N HIS A 222 -13.11 43.67 -1.48
CA HIS A 222 -14.42 43.87 -0.88
C HIS A 222 -14.37 43.68 0.65
N VAL A 223 -14.64 44.76 1.38
CA VAL A 223 -14.85 44.70 2.84
C VAL A 223 -16.08 43.84 3.12
N THR A 224 -15.94 42.85 4.01
CA THR A 224 -17.02 41.98 4.44
C THR A 224 -17.63 42.57 5.70
N ALA A 225 -18.87 43.07 5.62
CA ALA A 225 -19.61 43.54 6.79
C ALA A 225 -20.37 42.40 7.47
N ASP A 226 -20.91 41.48 6.66
CA ASP A 226 -21.62 40.30 7.13
C ASP A 226 -21.46 39.16 6.12
N ILE A 227 -21.73 37.93 6.55
CA ILE A 227 -21.66 36.73 5.72
C ILE A 227 -23.08 36.31 5.43
N GLY A 228 -23.49 36.43 4.16
CA GLY A 228 -24.77 35.91 3.71
C GLY A 228 -24.80 34.38 3.75
N ARG A 229 -25.83 33.78 3.14
CA ARG A 229 -25.94 32.31 3.09
C ARG A 229 -24.66 31.69 2.54
N THR A 230 -23.96 30.97 3.41
CA THR A 230 -22.65 30.39 3.15
C THR A 230 -22.62 28.96 3.68
N THR A 231 -22.13 28.05 2.84
CA THR A 231 -21.79 26.67 3.20
C THR A 231 -20.29 26.51 3.05
N LEU A 232 -19.65 26.03 4.12
CA LEU A 232 -18.26 25.63 4.14
C LEU A 232 -18.24 24.16 4.57
N ASP A 233 -18.04 23.28 3.60
CA ASP A 233 -17.92 21.85 3.84
C ASP A 233 -16.44 21.47 3.84
N MET A 234 -15.98 20.85 4.93
CA MET A 234 -14.59 20.46 5.11
C MET A 234 -14.50 19.02 5.59
N GLN A 235 -13.59 18.25 4.97
CA GLN A 235 -13.17 16.96 5.50
C GLN A 235 -11.73 17.02 5.96
N ILE A 236 -11.47 16.60 7.20
CA ILE A 236 -10.13 16.52 7.78
C ILE A 236 -9.68 15.05 7.84
N ASP A 237 -8.49 14.79 7.33
CA ASP A 237 -7.83 13.48 7.35
C ASP A 237 -6.57 13.51 8.22
N VAL A 238 -6.17 12.32 8.67
CA VAL A 238 -4.92 12.09 9.38
C VAL A 238 -3.87 11.70 8.35
N LEU A 239 -2.82 12.51 8.21
CA LEU A 239 -1.69 12.25 7.34
C LEU A 239 -0.54 11.64 8.13
N VAL A 240 0.15 10.68 7.54
CA VAL A 240 1.37 10.09 8.07
C VAL A 240 2.49 10.39 7.08
N ALA A 241 3.56 11.02 7.55
CA ALA A 241 4.74 11.30 6.74
C ALA A 241 5.71 10.11 6.77
N ASP A 242 6.20 9.70 5.61
CA ASP A 242 7.26 8.69 5.50
C ASP A 242 8.68 9.27 5.73
N GLU A 243 9.71 8.43 5.60
CA GLU A 243 11.12 8.86 5.74
C GLU A 243 11.52 9.98 4.76
N GLN A 244 10.81 10.11 3.63
CA GLN A 244 11.05 11.12 2.60
C GLN A 244 10.20 12.38 2.81
N GLY A 245 9.38 12.41 3.86
CA GLY A 245 8.41 13.48 4.11
C GLY A 245 7.18 13.43 3.21
N LYS A 246 7.01 12.36 2.43
CA LYS A 246 5.79 12.15 1.64
C LYS A 246 4.67 11.78 2.60
N THR A 247 3.56 12.50 2.49
CA THR A 247 2.40 12.29 3.36
C THR A 247 1.36 11.42 2.67
N THR A 248 0.85 10.43 3.41
CA THR A 248 -0.23 9.54 2.98
C THR A 248 -1.36 9.60 4.00
N VAL A 249 -2.61 9.56 3.54
CA VAL A 249 -3.78 9.43 4.44
C VAL A 249 -3.66 8.10 5.20
N LEU A 250 -3.82 8.12 6.52
CA LEU A 250 -3.61 6.96 7.39
C LEU A 250 -4.43 5.75 6.95
N GLU A 251 -5.67 5.94 6.54
CA GLU A 251 -6.53 4.88 6.02
C GLU A 251 -5.98 4.27 4.72
N GLU A 252 -5.53 5.11 3.78
CA GLU A 252 -4.93 4.67 2.52
C GLU A 252 -3.61 3.94 2.78
N LEU A 253 -2.78 4.45 3.70
CA LEU A 253 -1.55 3.82 4.12
C LEU A 253 -1.79 2.42 4.73
N LEU A 254 -2.83 2.26 5.56
CA LEU A 254 -3.22 0.96 6.12
C LEU A 254 -3.60 -0.02 5.01
N GLU A 255 -4.44 0.40 4.07
CA GLU A 255 -4.82 -0.43 2.92
C GLU A 255 -3.62 -0.84 2.08
N GLU A 256 -2.71 0.10 1.80
CA GLU A 256 -1.48 -0.15 1.08
C GLU A 256 -0.65 -1.21 1.78
N ILE A 257 -0.26 -1.02 3.05
CA ILE A 257 0.62 -1.98 3.75
C ILE A 257 0.00 -3.37 3.86
N TRP A 258 -1.34 -3.47 3.98
CA TRP A 258 -2.06 -4.73 3.92
C TRP A 258 -1.92 -5.41 2.57
N SER A 259 -2.09 -4.66 1.48
CA SER A 259 -1.92 -5.14 0.11
C SER A 259 -0.51 -5.69 -0.14
N GLY A 260 0.52 -4.94 0.26
CA GLY A 260 1.91 -5.37 0.12
C GLY A 260 2.22 -6.60 0.98
N PHE A 261 1.73 -6.65 2.21
CA PHE A 261 1.83 -7.83 3.08
C PHE A 261 1.17 -9.07 2.44
N GLN A 262 -0.08 -8.94 1.97
CA GLN A 262 -0.82 -10.04 1.37
C GLN A 262 -0.13 -10.56 0.12
N GLN A 263 0.36 -9.67 -0.75
CA GLN A 263 1.12 -10.05 -1.93
C GLN A 263 2.36 -10.86 -1.56
N ALA A 264 3.16 -10.38 -0.60
CA ALA A 264 4.35 -11.10 -0.13
C ALA A 264 4.00 -12.46 0.49
N GLN A 265 2.96 -12.52 1.32
CA GLN A 265 2.53 -13.73 1.99
C GLN A 265 2.05 -14.79 0.99
N VAL A 266 1.14 -14.41 0.09
CA VAL A 266 0.59 -15.32 -0.93
C VAL A 266 1.69 -15.80 -1.87
N THR A 267 2.58 -14.93 -2.31
CA THR A 267 3.70 -15.29 -3.20
C THR A 267 4.60 -16.34 -2.55
N MET A 268 4.96 -16.19 -1.26
CA MET A 268 5.71 -17.23 -0.53
C MET A 268 4.93 -18.54 -0.39
N MET A 269 3.65 -18.46 -0.08
CA MET A 269 2.80 -19.64 0.13
C MET A 269 2.64 -20.48 -1.14
N VAL A 270 2.32 -19.82 -2.26
CA VAL A 270 2.19 -20.47 -3.56
C VAL A 270 3.53 -21.04 -3.99
N ALA A 271 4.61 -20.27 -3.89
CA ALA A 271 5.95 -20.76 -4.21
C ALA A 271 6.40 -21.93 -3.36
N TRP A 272 5.99 -22.01 -2.10
CA TRP A 272 6.29 -23.20 -1.29
C TRP A 272 5.41 -24.40 -1.68
N ALA A 273 4.12 -24.17 -1.91
CA ALA A 273 3.15 -25.22 -2.16
C ALA A 273 3.35 -25.91 -3.52
N ASP A 274 3.52 -25.12 -4.56
CA ASP A 274 3.63 -25.54 -5.95
C ASP A 274 5.10 -25.52 -6.41
N VAL A 275 5.59 -26.69 -6.84
CA VAL A 275 6.95 -26.84 -7.36
C VAL A 275 7.08 -26.35 -8.80
N ASP A 276 5.97 -26.28 -9.54
CA ASP A 276 5.91 -25.92 -10.95
C ASP A 276 5.40 -24.49 -11.15
N VAL A 277 5.25 -23.71 -10.07
CA VAL A 277 4.76 -22.34 -10.19
C VAL A 277 5.67 -21.53 -11.11
N ASP A 278 5.06 -20.96 -12.13
CA ASP A 278 5.74 -20.01 -12.99
C ASP A 278 5.93 -18.70 -12.24
N LEU A 279 7.13 -18.54 -11.65
CA LEU A 279 7.48 -17.35 -10.91
C LEU A 279 7.45 -16.08 -11.80
N ASN A 280 7.43 -16.22 -13.13
CA ASN A 280 7.30 -15.11 -14.05
C ASN A 280 5.92 -14.44 -14.00
N ARG A 281 4.93 -15.11 -13.40
CA ARG A 281 3.59 -14.53 -13.19
C ARG A 281 3.55 -13.60 -11.99
N PHE A 282 4.58 -13.55 -11.15
CA PHE A 282 4.67 -12.57 -10.08
C PHE A 282 5.25 -11.26 -10.62
N ALA A 283 4.65 -10.14 -10.20
CA ALA A 283 5.10 -8.80 -10.60
C ALA A 283 6.60 -8.61 -10.30
N GLY A 284 7.37 -8.07 -11.27
CA GLY A 284 8.82 -7.84 -11.16
C GLY A 284 9.72 -8.94 -11.74
N ALA A 285 9.16 -10.02 -12.29
CA ALA A 285 9.95 -11.15 -12.79
C ALA A 285 10.65 -10.95 -14.15
N THR A 286 10.51 -9.80 -14.81
CA THR A 286 11.22 -9.51 -16.07
C THR A 286 12.74 -9.44 -15.90
N ASP A 287 13.24 -9.01 -14.73
CA ASP A 287 14.67 -9.04 -14.36
C ASP A 287 15.22 -10.48 -14.19
N PHE A 288 14.34 -11.46 -13.98
CA PHE A 288 14.67 -12.88 -13.86
C PHE A 288 14.94 -13.53 -15.23
N GLN A 289 14.19 -13.12 -16.27
CA GLN A 289 14.30 -13.67 -17.62
C GLN A 289 15.58 -13.24 -18.33
N GLN A 290 16.10 -12.05 -18.03
CA GLN A 290 17.32 -11.53 -18.64
C GLN A 290 18.61 -12.16 -18.08
N GLY A 291 18.49 -13.16 -17.20
CA GLY A 291 19.65 -13.85 -16.63
C GLY A 291 20.59 -12.89 -15.90
N SER A 292 20.03 -11.85 -15.27
CA SER A 292 20.85 -10.87 -14.55
C SER A 292 21.77 -11.63 -13.58
N ALA A 293 23.08 -11.49 -13.77
CA ALA A 293 24.09 -12.23 -13.01
C ALA A 293 23.90 -12.08 -11.48
N PHE A 294 23.17 -11.06 -11.06
CA PHE A 294 22.79 -10.73 -9.69
C PHE A 294 21.79 -11.70 -9.06
N GLY A 295 20.71 -12.08 -9.75
CA GLY A 295 19.73 -13.03 -9.21
C GLY A 295 20.36 -14.41 -9.00
N ARG A 296 21.14 -14.85 -9.98
CA ARG A 296 21.88 -16.13 -9.95
C ARG A 296 22.90 -16.21 -8.82
N ALA A 297 23.80 -15.23 -8.72
CA ALA A 297 24.84 -15.24 -7.69
C ALA A 297 24.28 -15.20 -6.26
N ALA A 298 23.11 -14.56 -6.06
CA ALA A 298 22.48 -14.50 -4.75
C ALA A 298 21.79 -15.82 -4.36
N VAL A 299 21.15 -16.51 -5.32
CA VAL A 299 20.55 -17.83 -5.11
C VAL A 299 21.62 -18.90 -4.91
N ASP A 300 22.64 -18.93 -5.77
CA ASP A 300 23.77 -19.86 -5.68
C ASP A 300 24.52 -19.71 -4.33
N ALA A 301 24.59 -18.50 -3.77
CA ALA A 301 25.20 -18.28 -2.45
C ALA A 301 24.40 -18.89 -1.28
N VAL A 302 23.10 -19.15 -1.45
CA VAL A 302 22.23 -19.70 -0.39
C VAL A 302 22.00 -21.19 -0.57
N VAL A 303 21.79 -21.63 -1.80
CA VAL A 303 21.39 -23.00 -2.14
C VAL A 303 22.58 -23.85 -2.61
N GLY A 304 23.70 -23.21 -2.97
CA GLY A 304 24.91 -23.87 -3.49
C GLY A 304 25.14 -23.53 -4.96
N ASN A 305 26.41 -23.51 -5.38
CA ASN A 305 26.78 -23.27 -6.78
C ASN A 305 26.13 -24.31 -7.70
N GLY A 306 25.41 -23.85 -8.72
CA GLY A 306 24.76 -24.71 -9.70
C GLY A 306 23.36 -25.16 -9.31
N ALA A 307 22.81 -24.67 -8.18
CA ALA A 307 21.39 -24.77 -7.87
C ALA A 307 20.55 -23.96 -8.89
N TRP A 308 21.12 -22.88 -9.43
CA TRP A 308 20.55 -22.20 -10.59
C TRP A 308 20.59 -23.12 -11.81
N ASP A 309 19.49 -23.85 -12.00
CA ASP A 309 19.37 -24.82 -13.08
C ASP A 309 19.35 -24.09 -14.45
N ASN A 310 20.49 -24.05 -15.12
CA ASN A 310 20.57 -23.65 -16.53
C ASN A 310 19.76 -24.59 -17.43
N ASP A 311 19.38 -25.76 -16.93
CA ASP A 311 18.55 -26.72 -17.64
C ASP A 311 17.09 -26.24 -17.72
N PHE A 312 16.61 -25.40 -16.80
CA PHE A 312 15.30 -24.73 -16.92
C PHE A 312 15.28 -23.74 -18.11
N VAL A 313 16.31 -22.90 -18.24
CA VAL A 313 16.46 -21.96 -19.37
C VAL A 313 16.72 -22.72 -20.68
N ARG A 314 17.49 -23.82 -20.65
CA ARG A 314 17.70 -24.70 -21.84
C ARG A 314 16.44 -25.44 -22.26
N ARG A 315 15.58 -25.87 -21.34
CA ARG A 315 14.29 -26.51 -21.64
C ARG A 315 13.32 -25.52 -22.30
N GLN A 316 13.42 -24.22 -21.99
CA GLN A 316 12.67 -23.16 -22.66
C GLN A 316 13.19 -22.81 -24.07
N MET A 317 14.51 -22.81 -24.28
CA MET A 317 15.09 -22.45 -25.58
C MET A 317 15.09 -23.60 -26.60
N LYS A 318 14.79 -24.83 -26.19
CA LYS A 318 14.52 -25.94 -27.11
C LYS A 318 13.04 -25.91 -27.52
N SER A 319 12.72 -25.07 -28.51
CA SER A 319 11.59 -25.36 -29.40
C SER A 319 11.74 -26.80 -29.94
N PRO A 320 10.64 -27.56 -30.17
CA PRO A 320 10.75 -28.90 -30.73
C PRO A 320 11.49 -28.83 -32.07
N PRO A 321 12.46 -29.73 -32.33
CA PRO A 321 13.15 -29.76 -33.60
C PRO A 321 12.21 -30.36 -34.65
N GLY A 322 11.71 -29.53 -35.56
CA GLY A 322 11.00 -30.04 -36.73
C GLY A 322 10.07 -29.03 -37.39
N LEU A 323 10.62 -28.21 -38.27
CA LEU A 323 10.19 -28.15 -39.67
C LEU A 323 11.26 -27.35 -40.43
N GLY A 324 11.95 -28.04 -41.33
CA GLY A 324 13.14 -27.56 -42.02
C GLY A 324 12.85 -26.40 -42.96
N SER A 325 13.77 -25.44 -42.99
CA SER A 325 13.90 -24.51 -44.10
C SER A 325 14.76 -25.18 -45.18
N GLU A 326 14.11 -25.78 -46.18
CA GLU A 326 14.69 -25.88 -47.51
C GLU A 326 14.28 -24.65 -48.31
N VAL A 327 15.30 -24.02 -48.87
CA VAL A 327 15.22 -22.87 -49.77
C VAL A 327 15.08 -23.43 -51.18
N GLU A 328 14.01 -23.08 -51.88
CA GLU A 328 13.98 -22.93 -53.34
C GLU A 328 12.81 -22.01 -53.71
N GLY A 329 13.09 -21.02 -54.56
CA GLY A 329 12.20 -19.90 -54.83
C GLY A 329 11.16 -20.17 -55.91
N ASP A 330 10.09 -19.38 -55.93
CA ASP A 330 9.41 -18.96 -57.15
C ASP A 330 8.41 -17.83 -56.84
N ASP A 331 7.97 -17.18 -57.90
CA ASP A 331 7.34 -15.87 -58.00
C ASP A 331 5.91 -15.73 -57.41
N GLY A 332 5.62 -14.49 -57.01
CA GLY A 332 4.32 -13.80 -57.13
C GLY A 332 3.04 -14.50 -56.68
N HIS A 333 2.43 -13.99 -55.60
CA HIS A 333 1.02 -13.57 -55.54
C HIS A 333 0.68 -13.13 -54.11
N HIS A 334 0.11 -11.94 -53.95
CA HIS A 334 -0.49 -11.46 -52.69
C HIS A 334 -1.86 -12.13 -52.53
N GLU A 335 -2.00 -13.06 -51.58
CA GLU A 335 -3.29 -13.52 -51.07
C GLU A 335 -3.46 -13.10 -49.61
N ASP A 336 -4.66 -12.58 -49.31
CA ASP A 336 -5.13 -12.18 -47.99
C ASP A 336 -5.29 -13.39 -47.08
N TRP A 337 -4.53 -13.44 -45.99
CA TRP A 337 -4.70 -14.44 -44.94
C TRP A 337 -5.75 -13.99 -43.92
N LYS A 338 -6.88 -14.72 -43.89
CA LYS A 338 -7.84 -14.69 -42.79
C LYS A 338 -7.32 -15.55 -41.63
N PHE A 339 -7.33 -14.98 -40.43
CA PHE A 339 -7.03 -15.69 -39.19
C PHE A 339 -8.29 -16.45 -38.75
N GLU A 340 -8.33 -17.77 -38.92
CA GLU A 340 -9.25 -18.65 -38.20
C GLU A 340 -8.54 -19.12 -36.92
N ALA A 341 -9.13 -18.81 -35.77
CA ALA A 341 -8.62 -19.25 -34.48
C ALA A 341 -8.91 -20.74 -34.30
N ASP A 342 -7.85 -21.53 -34.15
CA ASP A 342 -7.93 -22.93 -33.77
C ASP A 342 -8.24 -23.05 -32.27
N ASP A 343 -9.40 -23.64 -31.96
CA ASP A 343 -10.01 -23.78 -30.61
C ASP A 343 -9.49 -25.02 -29.84
N GLY A 344 -8.34 -25.56 -30.23
CA GLY A 344 -7.76 -26.75 -29.63
C GLY A 344 -6.58 -26.46 -28.72
N LEU A 345 -6.82 -26.31 -27.41
CA LEU A 345 -5.94 -26.60 -26.24
C LEU A 345 -6.19 -25.62 -25.08
N ARG A 346 -7.39 -25.69 -24.48
CA ARG A 346 -7.62 -25.18 -23.12
C ARG A 346 -7.31 -26.26 -22.10
N GLY A 347 -6.08 -26.25 -21.58
CA GLY A 347 -5.75 -26.89 -20.32
C GLY A 347 -6.45 -26.14 -19.17
N ASP A 348 -7.26 -26.85 -18.40
CA ASP A 348 -8.13 -26.31 -17.38
C ASP A 348 -7.36 -25.78 -16.16
N ALA A 349 -7.18 -24.46 -16.09
CA ALA A 349 -6.61 -23.76 -14.95
C ALA A 349 -7.66 -23.43 -13.86
N SER A 350 -8.82 -24.09 -13.82
CA SER A 350 -9.89 -23.79 -12.86
C SER A 350 -9.71 -24.38 -11.46
N ALA A 351 -8.69 -25.22 -11.22
CA ALA A 351 -8.48 -25.93 -9.95
C ALA A 351 -8.09 -25.05 -8.73
N VAL A 352 -7.95 -23.73 -8.87
CA VAL A 352 -7.59 -22.82 -7.74
C VAL A 352 -8.77 -21.96 -7.27
N ARG A 353 -9.99 -22.17 -7.77
CA ARG A 353 -11.18 -21.36 -7.38
C ARG A 353 -11.84 -21.72 -6.04
N GLY A 354 -11.27 -22.64 -5.25
CA GLY A 354 -11.90 -23.16 -4.03
C GLY A 354 -11.59 -22.42 -2.72
N VAL A 355 -10.64 -21.48 -2.67
CA VAL A 355 -10.33 -20.77 -1.43
C VAL A 355 -11.17 -19.48 -1.36
N GLU A 356 -12.25 -19.50 -0.58
CA GLU A 356 -13.06 -18.31 -0.28
C GLU A 356 -12.23 -17.29 0.53
N TRP A 357 -11.54 -16.39 -0.18
CA TRP A 357 -10.84 -15.23 0.38
C TRP A 357 -11.76 -14.03 0.64
N ALA A 358 -13.08 -14.24 0.65
CA ALA A 358 -14.07 -13.18 0.88
C ALA A 358 -13.92 -12.52 2.26
N SER A 359 -13.31 -13.20 3.24
CA SER A 359 -13.10 -12.70 4.60
C SER A 359 -12.04 -11.59 4.74
N LEU A 360 -11.31 -11.24 3.67
CA LEU A 360 -10.30 -10.15 3.67
C LEU A 360 -10.78 -8.85 3.01
N ARG A 361 -12.01 -8.79 2.48
CA ARG A 361 -12.58 -7.56 1.87
C ARG A 361 -13.25 -6.61 2.87
N GLY A 362 -13.22 -6.95 4.17
CA GLY A 362 -14.02 -6.31 5.23
C GLY A 362 -13.68 -4.86 5.59
N VAL A 363 -12.77 -4.19 4.88
CA VAL A 363 -12.48 -2.76 5.11
C VAL A 363 -13.46 -1.85 4.34
N ARG A 364 -14.09 -2.34 3.27
CA ARG A 364 -14.90 -1.49 2.36
C ARG A 364 -16.27 -1.02 2.89
N ASP A 365 -16.83 -1.67 3.90
CA ASP A 365 -18.26 -1.45 4.26
C ASP A 365 -18.50 -0.41 5.39
N ALA A 366 -17.48 0.33 5.84
CA ALA A 366 -17.66 1.36 6.87
C ALA A 366 -18.04 2.76 6.32
N HIS A 367 -18.09 2.94 5.01
CA HIS A 367 -18.23 4.25 4.35
C HIS A 367 -19.69 4.60 4.01
N ALA A 368 -20.51 4.83 5.04
CA ALA A 368 -21.68 5.69 4.87
C ALA A 368 -21.24 7.14 5.14
N LEU A 369 -21.37 8.01 4.13
CA LEU A 369 -21.12 9.45 4.24
C LEU A 369 -21.98 10.03 5.38
N PRO A 370 -21.42 10.80 6.34
CA PRO A 370 -22.24 11.56 7.26
C PRO A 370 -23.05 12.61 6.48
N ARG A 371 -24.31 12.79 6.89
CA ARG A 371 -25.21 13.80 6.32
C ARG A 371 -24.65 15.19 6.63
N THR A 372 -24.78 16.06 5.63
CA THR A 372 -24.29 17.44 5.54
C THR A 372 -24.59 18.32 6.75
N TRP A 373 -23.68 19.24 7.04
CA TRP A 373 -23.91 20.36 7.95
C TRP A 373 -24.87 21.35 7.29
N ARG A 374 -25.95 21.71 7.99
CA ARG A 374 -26.76 22.90 7.68
C ARG A 374 -26.68 23.79 8.91
N GLY A 375 -25.85 24.82 8.87
CA GLY A 375 -25.99 25.93 9.80
C GLY A 375 -27.35 26.58 9.57
N GLU A 376 -28.27 26.44 10.52
CA GLU A 376 -29.41 27.34 10.64
C GLU A 376 -28.89 28.62 11.32
N ALA A 377 -28.96 29.74 10.60
CA ALA A 377 -28.73 31.06 11.16
C ALA A 377 -30.08 31.57 11.69
N ASP A 378 -30.13 31.92 12.98
CA ASP A 378 -31.20 32.70 13.60
C ASP A 378 -31.13 34.17 13.18
#